data_AF-A0A8D9S204-F1
#
_entry.id   AF-A0A8D9S204-F1
#
_cell.length_a   1.000
_cell.length_b   1.000
_cell.length_c   1.000
_cell.angle_alpha   90.00
_cell.angle_beta   90.00
_cell.angle_gamma   90.00
#
_symmetry.space_group_name_H-M   'P 1'
#
loop_
_entity.id
_entity.type
_entity.pdbx_description
1 polymer ?
#
loop_
_entity_poly.entity_id
_entity_poly.type
_entity_poly.pdbx_seq_one_letter_code
_entity_poly.pdbx_strand_id
1 'polypeptide(L)'
;MPNLVDFARHGYIVVGVEYRDSNKVQFPGQLEDAKAAIRYIRANAKRFQADPNRFIAMGESAGGHMASMLGVTNGLNQFDKGANLDYSSDVQVAVPFYGVVDPLTAKTGSASNDFDFVYRNLLGAEPESAPELDSAANPLTYVNSTSTPFLSFMVRRMSLFQSKIVKSFMMH
;
A
#
# COMPACT_ATOMS: atom_id res chain seq x y z
N MET A 1 -11.26 -4.47 -10.27
CA MET A 1 -11.67 -3.56 -9.18
C MET A 1 -13.21 -3.43 -9.14
N PRO A 2 -13.87 -3.39 -7.97
CA PRO A 2 -15.30 -3.07 -7.89
C PRO A 2 -15.62 -1.69 -8.49
N ASN A 3 -16.85 -1.50 -8.95
CA ASN A 3 -17.28 -0.26 -9.57
C ASN A 3 -17.27 0.89 -8.54
N LEU A 4 -16.47 1.92 -8.78
CA LEU A 4 -16.33 3.08 -7.90
C LEU A 4 -17.65 3.82 -7.66
N VAL A 5 -18.55 3.79 -8.65
CA VAL A 5 -19.89 4.40 -8.54
C VAL A 5 -20.72 3.71 -7.46
N ASP A 6 -20.53 2.40 -7.25
CA ASP A 6 -21.30 1.68 -6.25
C ASP A 6 -20.88 2.08 -4.84
N PHE A 7 -19.62 2.42 -4.58
CA PHE A 7 -19.21 3.01 -3.30
C PHE A 7 -19.87 4.38 -3.07
N ALA A 8 -19.89 5.25 -4.08
CA ALA A 8 -20.56 6.54 -3.98
C ALA A 8 -22.06 6.39 -3.67
N ARG A 9 -22.73 5.42 -4.29
CA ARG A 9 -24.15 5.09 -4.01
C ARG A 9 -24.39 4.60 -2.58
N HIS A 10 -23.39 4.01 -1.94
CA HIS A 10 -23.44 3.56 -0.54
C HIS A 10 -22.92 4.61 0.44
N GLY A 11 -22.76 5.87 0.03
CA GLY A 11 -22.40 6.99 0.90
C GLY A 11 -20.91 7.16 1.18
N TYR A 12 -20.04 6.50 0.40
CA TYR A 12 -18.60 6.70 0.47
C TYR A 12 -18.15 7.84 -0.45
N ILE A 13 -17.11 8.56 -0.02
CA ILE A 13 -16.36 9.45 -0.92
C ILE A 13 -15.23 8.63 -1.54
N VAL A 14 -15.16 8.63 -2.86
CA VAL A 14 -14.08 7.97 -3.61
C VAL A 14 -13.09 9.02 -4.08
N VAL A 15 -11.82 8.83 -3.72
CA VAL A 15 -10.72 9.71 -4.10
C VAL A 15 -9.73 8.92 -4.93
N GLY A 16 -9.51 9.33 -6.17
CA GLY A 16 -8.40 8.84 -6.99
C GLY A 16 -7.11 9.55 -6.56
N VAL A 17 -6.09 8.79 -6.18
CA VAL A 17 -4.78 9.32 -5.77
C VAL A 17 -3.75 8.95 -6.82
N GLU A 18 -3.11 9.96 -7.38
CA GLU A 18 -1.92 9.80 -8.20
C GLU A 18 -0.68 9.99 -7.33
N TYR A 19 0.31 9.14 -7.51
CA TYR A 19 1.63 9.21 -6.88
C TYR A 19 2.71 9.12 -7.95
N ARG A 20 3.89 9.66 -7.69
CA ARG A 20 5.00 9.67 -8.65
C ARG A 20 5.38 8.26 -9.05
N ASP A 21 5.44 7.99 -10.35
CA ASP A 21 5.85 6.67 -10.85
C ASP A 21 7.33 6.36 -10.58
N SER A 22 7.70 5.09 -10.68
CA SER A 22 9.05 4.59 -10.42
C SER A 22 10.13 5.10 -11.37
N ASN A 23 9.75 5.71 -12.50
CA ASN A 23 10.71 6.39 -13.38
C ASN A 23 11.06 7.79 -12.87
N LYS A 24 10.27 8.36 -11.96
CA LYS A 24 10.46 9.70 -11.38
C LYS A 24 11.02 9.64 -9.96
N VAL A 25 10.64 8.63 -9.17
CA VAL A 25 11.06 8.50 -7.79
C VAL A 25 11.22 7.04 -7.39
N GLN A 26 12.23 6.75 -6.58
CA GLN A 26 12.41 5.44 -5.96
C GLN A 26 11.58 5.34 -4.69
N PHE A 27 11.28 4.12 -4.24
CA PHE A 27 10.68 3.89 -2.94
C PHE A 27 11.57 4.51 -1.84
N PRO A 28 11.01 5.23 -0.82
CA PRO A 28 9.60 5.30 -0.43
C PRO A 28 8.78 6.42 -1.08
N GLY A 29 9.25 7.11 -2.13
CA GLY A 29 8.59 8.32 -2.66
C GLY A 29 7.10 8.15 -3.02
N GLN A 30 6.71 6.98 -3.54
CA GLN A 30 5.31 6.63 -3.82
C GLN A 30 4.46 6.58 -2.55
N LEU A 31 4.99 5.98 -1.49
CA LEU A 31 4.31 5.86 -0.20
C LEU A 31 4.20 7.23 0.47
N GLU A 32 5.25 8.06 0.36
CA GLU A 32 5.24 9.44 0.86
C GLU A 32 4.11 10.26 0.21
N ASP A 33 3.95 10.14 -1.12
CA ASP A 33 2.87 10.79 -1.87
C ASP A 33 1.49 10.29 -1.43
N ALA A 34 1.31 8.97 -1.32
CA ALA A 34 0.05 8.38 -0.90
C ALA A 34 -0.34 8.79 0.54
N LYS A 35 0.62 8.79 1.47
CA LYS A 35 0.41 9.27 2.84
C LYS A 35 0.11 10.77 2.88
N ALA A 36 0.77 11.58 2.03
CA ALA A 36 0.46 13.01 1.88
C ALA A 36 -0.97 13.25 1.38
N ALA A 37 -1.46 12.43 0.45
CA ALA A 37 -2.84 12.51 -0.03
C ALA A 37 -3.84 12.24 1.11
N ILE A 38 -3.60 11.22 1.95
CA ILE A 38 -4.46 10.93 3.12
C ILE A 38 -4.48 12.13 4.08
N ARG A 39 -3.31 12.68 4.43
CA ARG A 39 -3.22 13.86 5.30
C ARG A 39 -3.95 15.06 4.71
N TYR A 40 -3.82 15.28 3.39
CA TYR A 40 -4.51 16.37 2.71
C TYR A 40 -6.02 16.23 2.78
N ILE A 41 -6.56 15.04 2.49
CA ILE A 41 -8.01 14.79 2.58
C ILE A 41 -8.49 14.94 4.03
N ARG A 42 -7.73 14.45 5.00
CA ARG A 42 -8.04 14.56 6.43
C ARG A 42 -8.04 16.02 6.92
N ALA A 43 -7.03 16.80 6.53
CA ALA A 43 -6.95 18.23 6.83
C ALA A 43 -8.09 19.05 6.20
N ASN A 44 -8.62 18.58 5.08
CA ASN A 44 -9.69 19.23 4.33
C ASN A 44 -11.03 18.49 4.43
N ALA A 45 -11.22 17.63 5.44
CA ALA A 45 -12.38 16.75 5.52
C ALA A 45 -13.71 17.52 5.48
N LYS A 46 -13.79 18.68 6.14
CA LYS A 46 -14.97 19.57 6.09
C LYS A 46 -15.29 20.05 4.67
N ARG A 47 -14.28 20.37 3.87
CA ARG A 47 -14.44 20.81 2.47
C ARG A 47 -14.99 19.69 1.60
N PHE A 48 -14.54 18.46 1.83
CA PHE A 48 -14.96 17.29 1.05
C PHE A 48 -16.19 16.59 1.62
N GLN A 49 -16.73 17.05 2.76
CA GLN A 49 -17.79 16.36 3.52
C GLN A 49 -17.40 14.93 3.92
N ALA A 50 -16.11 14.71 4.17
CA ALA A 50 -15.56 13.42 4.60
C ALA A 50 -15.53 13.31 6.12
N ASP A 51 -15.61 12.09 6.64
CA ASP A 51 -15.27 11.78 8.03
C ASP A 51 -13.74 11.66 8.15
N PRO A 52 -13.05 12.55 8.90
CA PRO A 52 -11.59 12.53 9.02
C PRO A 52 -11.05 11.27 9.72
N ASN A 53 -11.92 10.46 10.33
CA ASN A 53 -11.54 9.25 11.07
C ASN A 53 -11.82 7.94 10.31
N ARG A 54 -12.33 8.00 9.06
CA ARG A 54 -12.71 6.81 8.29
C ARG A 54 -12.11 6.79 6.89
N PHE A 55 -11.01 6.07 6.75
CA PHE A 55 -10.25 5.94 5.51
C PHE A 55 -10.06 4.46 5.15
N ILE A 56 -10.31 4.13 3.89
CA ILE A 56 -10.04 2.83 3.29
C ILE A 56 -9.01 3.04 2.19
N ALA A 57 -7.86 2.37 2.28
CA ALA A 57 -6.90 2.30 1.20
C ALA A 57 -7.26 1.09 0.32
N MET A 58 -7.44 1.30 -0.98
CA MET A 58 -7.70 0.22 -1.92
C MET A 58 -6.96 0.44 -3.22
N GLY A 59 -6.53 -0.64 -3.86
CA GLY A 59 -5.82 -0.55 -5.12
C GLY A 59 -5.52 -1.90 -5.75
N GLU A 60 -5.14 -1.85 -7.01
CA GLU A 60 -4.89 -2.99 -7.87
C GLU A 60 -3.41 -3.13 -8.19
N SER A 61 -2.85 -4.35 -8.14
CA SER A 61 -1.45 -4.62 -8.52
C SER A 61 -0.46 -3.72 -7.77
N ALA A 62 0.21 -2.76 -8.42
CA ALA A 62 1.05 -1.76 -7.77
C ALA A 62 0.28 -0.89 -6.77
N GLY A 63 -0.98 -0.53 -7.08
CA GLY A 63 -1.87 0.12 -6.12
C GLY A 63 -2.28 -0.80 -4.97
N GLY A 64 -2.31 -2.11 -5.19
CA GLY A 64 -2.52 -3.10 -4.13
C GLY A 64 -1.31 -3.19 -3.20
N HIS A 65 -0.09 -3.14 -3.74
CA HIS A 65 1.14 -3.01 -2.94
C HIS A 65 1.12 -1.73 -2.09
N MET A 66 0.77 -0.58 -2.68
CA MET A 66 0.61 0.68 -1.95
C MET A 66 -0.49 0.61 -0.87
N ALA A 67 -1.65 0.01 -1.17
CA ALA A 67 -2.71 -0.19 -0.19
C ALA A 67 -2.23 -1.04 0.99
N SER A 68 -1.41 -2.07 0.72
CA SER A 68 -0.79 -2.87 1.76
C SER A 68 0.20 -2.06 2.59
N MET A 69 1.12 -1.33 1.95
CA MET A 69 2.08 -0.47 2.65
C MET A 69 1.38 0.55 3.55
N LEU A 70 0.32 1.19 3.07
CA LEU A 70 -0.48 2.11 3.88
C LEU A 70 -1.08 1.43 5.11
N GLY A 71 -1.59 0.20 4.97
CA GLY A 71 -2.19 -0.54 6.07
C GLY A 71 -1.22 -1.02 7.15
N VAL A 72 0.02 -1.38 6.77
CA VAL A 72 1.06 -1.87 7.71
C VAL A 72 1.93 -0.76 8.28
N THR A 73 1.93 0.44 7.69
CA THR A 73 2.74 1.58 8.16
C THR A 73 1.94 2.64 8.93
N ASN A 74 0.80 2.25 9.52
CA ASN A 74 0.07 3.09 10.45
C ASN A 74 0.95 3.43 11.67
N GLY A 75 0.95 4.70 12.08
CA GLY A 75 1.76 5.23 13.18
C GLY A 75 3.23 5.45 12.85
N LEU A 76 3.70 5.07 11.65
CA LEU A 76 5.08 5.26 11.21
C LEU A 76 5.24 6.59 10.46
N ASN A 77 5.59 7.64 11.20
CA ASN A 77 5.76 9.00 10.67
C ASN A 77 7.04 9.19 9.83
N GLN A 78 7.95 8.21 9.79
CA GLN A 78 9.18 8.28 8.98
C GLN A 78 8.89 8.49 7.48
N PHE A 79 7.72 8.03 7.02
CA PHE A 79 7.23 8.16 5.64
C PHE A 79 6.34 9.39 5.42
N ASP A 80 6.11 10.22 6.45
CA ASP A 80 5.31 11.42 6.32
C ASP A 80 6.20 12.60 5.87
N LYS A 81 6.03 13.03 4.61
CA LYS A 81 6.73 14.18 4.01
C LYS A 81 5.79 15.25 3.48
N GLY A 82 6.28 16.47 3.32
CA GLY A 82 5.51 17.57 2.74
C GLY A 82 4.57 18.24 3.73
N ALA A 83 3.35 18.56 3.29
CA ALA A 83 2.39 19.37 4.06
C ALA A 83 1.46 18.55 4.97
N ASN A 84 0.73 19.26 5.84
CA ASN A 84 -0.30 18.73 6.74
C ASN A 84 0.22 17.68 7.74
N LEU A 85 1.47 17.79 8.19
CA LEU A 85 2.13 16.81 9.08
C LEU A 85 1.46 16.68 10.46
N ASP A 86 0.67 17.66 10.87
CA ASP A 86 -0.14 17.60 12.10
C ASP A 86 -1.34 16.65 12.00
N TYR A 87 -1.64 16.14 10.81
CA TYR A 87 -2.69 15.15 10.57
C TYR A 87 -2.06 13.77 10.38
N SER A 88 -2.67 12.75 10.98
CA SER A 88 -2.29 11.34 10.77
C SER A 88 -2.34 10.98 9.27
N SER A 89 -1.55 10.00 8.83
CA SER A 89 -1.65 9.36 7.52
C SER A 89 -2.25 7.95 7.58
N ASP A 90 -2.84 7.58 8.72
CA ASP A 90 -3.32 6.22 8.98
C ASP A 90 -4.62 5.92 8.26
N VAL A 91 -4.85 4.64 7.96
CA VAL A 91 -6.09 4.11 7.38
C VAL A 91 -6.70 3.02 8.24
N GLN A 92 -8.03 2.90 8.21
CA GLN A 92 -8.80 1.96 9.04
C GLN A 92 -9.00 0.60 8.37
N VAL A 93 -8.83 0.52 7.04
CA VAL A 93 -8.88 -0.74 6.29
C VAL A 93 -7.96 -0.65 5.07
N ALA A 94 -7.23 -1.73 4.79
CA ALA A 94 -6.50 -1.91 3.54
C ALA A 94 -7.14 -3.03 2.69
N VAL A 95 -7.39 -2.74 1.41
CA VAL A 95 -8.00 -3.65 0.44
C VAL A 95 -7.08 -3.83 -0.78
N PRO A 96 -6.04 -4.66 -0.67
CA PRO A 96 -5.15 -4.94 -1.78
C PRO A 96 -5.78 -5.97 -2.73
N PHE A 97 -6.12 -5.55 -3.95
CA PHE A 97 -6.52 -6.45 -5.03
C PHE A 97 -5.27 -6.97 -5.72
N TYR A 98 -4.93 -8.26 -5.47
CA TYR A 98 -3.74 -8.95 -6.00
C TYR A 98 -2.45 -8.11 -5.97
N GLY A 99 -2.30 -7.30 -4.92
CA GLY A 99 -1.10 -6.55 -4.66
C GLY A 99 0.04 -7.47 -4.26
N VAL A 100 1.26 -7.16 -4.69
CA VAL A 100 2.45 -7.89 -4.27
C VAL A 100 2.81 -7.44 -2.84
N VAL A 101 3.07 -8.37 -1.94
CA VAL A 101 3.47 -8.08 -0.54
C VAL A 101 4.74 -8.81 -0.12
N ASP A 102 5.31 -9.61 -1.03
CA ASP A 102 6.59 -10.29 -0.85
C ASP A 102 7.29 -10.23 -2.23
N PRO A 103 7.83 -9.06 -2.61
CA PRO A 103 8.26 -8.81 -3.98
C PRO A 103 9.40 -9.73 -4.44
N LEU A 104 10.39 -9.99 -3.58
CA LEU A 104 11.49 -10.89 -3.91
C LEU A 104 11.02 -12.33 -4.11
N THR A 105 10.09 -12.83 -3.28
CA THR A 105 9.48 -14.14 -3.50
C THR A 105 8.62 -14.15 -4.78
N ALA A 106 7.91 -13.06 -5.09
CA ALA A 106 7.12 -12.96 -6.32
C ALA A 106 8.00 -12.97 -7.58
N LYS A 107 9.16 -12.29 -7.54
CA LYS A 107 10.17 -12.31 -8.60
C LYS A 107 10.70 -13.72 -8.85
N THR A 108 11.16 -14.39 -7.80
CA THR A 108 11.73 -15.76 -7.91
C THR A 108 10.72 -16.81 -8.36
N GLY A 109 9.42 -16.61 -8.09
CA GLY A 109 8.35 -17.50 -8.53
C GLY A 109 7.69 -17.14 -9.88
N SER A 110 8.09 -16.02 -10.51
CA SER A 110 7.48 -15.56 -11.76
C SER A 110 8.03 -16.32 -12.97
N ALA A 111 7.14 -16.65 -13.91
CA ALA A 111 7.53 -17.23 -15.20
C ALA A 111 7.99 -16.17 -16.22
N SER A 112 7.77 -14.87 -15.95
CA SER A 112 8.22 -13.75 -16.79
C SER A 112 9.07 -12.73 -16.02
N ASN A 113 9.93 -12.03 -16.76
CA ASN A 113 10.82 -10.99 -16.23
C ASN A 113 10.14 -9.61 -16.12
N ASP A 114 8.84 -9.49 -16.44
CA ASP A 114 8.16 -8.19 -16.46
C ASP A 114 8.07 -7.57 -15.07
N PHE A 115 7.84 -8.40 -14.05
CA PHE A 115 7.81 -7.97 -12.66
C PHE A 115 9.21 -7.51 -12.17
N ASP A 116 10.27 -8.15 -12.68
CA ASP A 116 11.65 -7.81 -12.33
C ASP A 116 11.98 -6.36 -12.70
N PHE A 117 11.66 -5.95 -13.93
CA PHE A 117 11.89 -4.58 -14.38
C PHE A 117 11.15 -3.55 -13.51
N VAL A 118 9.88 -3.81 -13.20
CA VAL A 118 9.06 -2.90 -12.37
C VAL A 118 9.63 -2.80 -10.96
N TYR A 119 10.01 -3.93 -10.36
CA TYR A 119 10.49 -3.95 -8.99
C TYR A 119 11.88 -3.33 -8.85
N ARG A 120 12.78 -3.62 -9.78
CA ARG A 120 14.08 -2.96 -9.85
C ARG A 120 13.97 -1.45 -10.02
N ASN A 121 13.04 -0.99 -10.87
CA ASN A 121 12.78 0.45 -11.03
C ASN A 121 12.13 1.07 -9.80
N LEU A 122 11.44 0.30 -8.96
CA LEU A 122 10.89 0.80 -7.70
C LEU A 122 11.99 0.98 -6.65
N LEU A 123 12.97 0.08 -6.60
CA LEU A 123 14.08 0.15 -5.63
C LEU A 123 15.22 1.05 -6.09
N GLY A 124 15.45 1.14 -7.40
CA GLY A 124 16.62 1.80 -7.99
C GLY A 124 17.88 0.95 -7.94
N ALA A 125 17.73 -0.34 -7.61
CA ALA A 125 18.81 -1.31 -7.46
C ALA A 125 18.29 -2.73 -7.73
N GLU A 126 19.21 -3.66 -7.99
CA GLU A 126 18.89 -5.08 -8.07
C GLU A 126 18.46 -5.59 -6.67
N PRO A 127 17.24 -6.12 -6.50
CA PRO A 127 16.71 -6.49 -5.18
C PRO A 127 17.60 -7.44 -4.39
N GLU A 128 18.19 -8.45 -5.06
CA GLU A 128 19.09 -9.42 -4.45
C GLU A 128 20.37 -8.80 -3.87
N SER A 129 20.78 -7.65 -4.39
CA SER A 129 21.97 -6.93 -3.95
C SER A 129 21.68 -5.83 -2.92
N ALA A 130 20.39 -5.54 -2.67
CA ALA A 130 19.94 -4.43 -1.83
C ALA A 130 18.87 -4.88 -0.81
N PRO A 131 19.21 -5.77 0.14
CA PRO A 131 18.25 -6.35 1.09
C PRO A 131 17.58 -5.29 1.98
N GLU A 132 18.25 -4.17 2.27
CA GLU A 132 17.65 -3.06 3.02
C GLU A 132 16.55 -2.35 2.23
N LEU A 133 16.74 -2.16 0.92
CA LEU A 133 15.74 -1.55 0.04
C LEU A 133 14.56 -2.50 -0.20
N ASP A 134 14.86 -3.80 -0.41
CA ASP A 134 13.82 -4.83 -0.50
C ASP A 134 12.96 -4.86 0.76
N SER A 135 13.60 -4.92 1.93
CA SER A 135 12.92 -4.89 3.23
C SER A 135 12.08 -3.63 3.41
N ALA A 136 12.59 -2.46 3.00
CA ALA A 136 11.85 -1.20 3.09
C ALA A 136 10.61 -1.16 2.20
N ALA A 137 10.67 -1.76 1.01
CA ALA A 137 9.55 -1.85 0.07
C ALA A 137 8.65 -3.06 0.32
N ASN A 138 8.93 -3.91 1.31
CA ASN A 138 8.18 -5.13 1.58
C ASN A 138 7.15 -4.91 2.71
N PRO A 139 5.83 -4.99 2.44
CA PRO A 139 4.82 -4.82 3.48
C PRO A 139 4.95 -5.78 4.66
N LEU A 140 5.48 -7.00 4.45
CA LEU A 140 5.64 -7.99 5.52
C LEU A 140 6.63 -7.54 6.60
N THR A 141 7.58 -6.67 6.27
CA THR A 141 8.54 -6.10 7.22
C THR A 141 7.87 -5.28 8.32
N TYR A 142 6.69 -4.71 8.03
CA TYR A 142 6.01 -3.75 8.89
C TYR A 142 4.79 -4.33 9.61
N VAL A 143 4.45 -5.60 9.38
CA VAL A 143 3.30 -6.24 10.05
C VAL A 143 3.55 -6.29 11.55
N ASN A 144 2.67 -5.65 12.31
CA ASN A 144 2.74 -5.55 13.77
C ASN A 144 1.33 -5.27 14.36
N SER A 145 1.25 -5.02 15.66
CA SER A 145 -0.02 -4.77 16.36
C SER A 145 -0.73 -3.46 16.00
N THR A 146 -0.06 -2.51 15.31
CA THR A 146 -0.67 -1.27 14.81
C THR A 146 -1.12 -1.38 13.36
N SER A 147 -0.86 -2.51 12.71
CA SER A 147 -1.35 -2.80 11.36
C SER A 147 -2.88 -2.82 11.33
N THR A 148 -3.45 -2.19 10.32
CA THR A 148 -4.91 -2.11 10.13
C THR A 148 -5.49 -3.46 9.65
N PRO A 149 -6.79 -3.72 9.82
CA PRO A 149 -7.43 -4.89 9.20
C PRO A 149 -7.29 -4.93 7.66
N PHE A 150 -7.00 -6.11 7.12
CA PHE A 150 -6.87 -6.35 5.68
C PHE A 150 -8.06 -7.15 5.12
N LEU A 151 -8.61 -6.70 3.99
CA LEU A 151 -9.50 -7.50 3.16
C LEU A 151 -8.84 -7.77 1.81
N SER A 152 -8.29 -8.98 1.63
CA SER A 152 -7.52 -9.34 0.42
C SER A 152 -8.35 -10.16 -0.57
N PHE A 153 -8.33 -9.77 -1.84
CA PHE A 153 -8.94 -10.51 -2.95
C PHE A 153 -7.85 -11.00 -3.92
N MET A 154 -7.81 -12.30 -4.20
CA MET A 154 -6.81 -12.93 -5.08
C MET A 154 -7.42 -14.00 -5.99
N VAL A 155 -6.77 -14.26 -7.13
CA VAL A 155 -7.14 -15.34 -8.06
C VAL A 155 -6.51 -16.66 -7.59
N ARG A 156 -7.28 -17.75 -7.62
CA ARG A 156 -7.00 -19.08 -7.02
C ARG A 156 -5.66 -19.76 -7.40
N ARG A 157 -4.91 -19.27 -8.38
CA ARG A 157 -3.60 -19.80 -8.80
C ARG A 157 -2.38 -19.18 -8.10
N MET A 158 -2.56 -18.20 -7.20
CA MET A 158 -1.46 -17.54 -6.45
C MET A 158 -1.42 -17.99 -4.97
N SER A 159 -1.34 -19.30 -4.70
CA SER A 159 -1.71 -19.93 -3.41
C SER A 159 -0.78 -19.72 -2.21
N LEU A 160 0.44 -19.18 -2.38
CA LEU A 160 1.42 -19.06 -1.27
C LEU A 160 1.18 -17.85 -0.33
N PHE A 161 0.43 -16.85 -0.80
CA PHE A 161 0.32 -15.52 -0.19
C PHE A 161 -0.52 -15.47 1.10
N GLN A 162 -1.66 -16.18 1.15
CA GLN A 162 -2.49 -16.21 2.37
C GLN A 162 -1.75 -16.81 3.57
N SER A 163 -0.89 -17.81 3.33
CA SER A 163 -0.23 -18.51 4.43
C SER A 163 0.74 -17.62 5.21
N LYS A 164 1.47 -16.71 4.55
CA LYS A 164 2.47 -15.86 5.21
C LYS A 164 1.82 -14.67 5.92
N ILE A 165 0.86 -13.98 5.30
CA ILE A 165 0.14 -12.89 5.96
C ILE A 165 -0.67 -13.41 7.16
N VAL A 166 -1.46 -14.48 6.98
CA VAL A 166 -2.25 -15.05 8.08
C VAL A 166 -1.35 -15.60 9.19
N LYS A 167 -0.23 -16.26 8.86
CA LYS A 167 0.74 -16.69 9.88
C LYS A 167 1.40 -15.50 10.58
N SER A 168 1.75 -14.43 9.87
CA SER A 168 2.35 -13.23 10.47
C SER A 168 1.38 -12.55 11.44
N PHE A 169 0.09 -12.47 11.07
CA PHE A 169 -0.97 -11.95 11.95
C PHE A 169 -1.34 -12.87 13.12
N MET A 170 -1.03 -14.18 13.04
CA MET A 170 -1.27 -15.13 14.13
C MET A 170 -0.08 -15.29 15.09
N MET A 171 1.09 -14.73 14.75
CA MET A 171 2.32 -14.85 15.55
C MET A 171 2.58 -13.63 16.44
N HIS A 172 1.75 -12.58 16.41
CA HIS A 172 1.84 -11.38 17.25
C HIS A 172 0.47 -11.11 17.89
#